data_AF-A0A7C1KWE4-F1
#
_entry.id   AF-A0A7C1KWE4-F1
#
_cell.length_a   1.000
_cell.length_b   1.000
_cell.length_c   1.000
_cell.angle_alpha   90.00
_cell.angle_beta   90.00
_cell.angle_gamma   90.00
#
_symmetry.space_group_name_H-M   'P 1'
#
loop_
_entity.id
_entity.type
_entity.pdbx_description
1 polymer ?
#
loop_
_entity_poly.entity_id
_entity_poly.type
_entity_poly.pdbx_seq_one_letter_code
_entity_poly.pdbx_strand_id
1 'polypeptide(L)' 'MIPRFKKQKKAEKLETYPVLPVKDNVLFPGMALTLNIGEERSKKLIADLKPGDKIIIT' A
#
# COMPACT_ATOMS: atom_id res chain seq x y z
N MET A 1 45.76 13.95 14.90
CA MET A 1 44.69 14.44 14.00
C MET A 1 44.23 13.28 13.13
N ILE A 2 43.05 12.70 13.40
CA ILE A 2 42.47 11.61 12.59
C ILE A 2 41.00 11.97 12.36
N PRO A 3 40.55 12.26 11.12
CA PRO A 3 39.16 12.56 10.86
C PRO A 3 38.35 11.26 10.81
N ARG A 4 37.44 11.07 11.76
CA ARG A 4 36.50 9.94 11.81
C ARG A 4 35.26 10.29 10.98
N PHE A 5 35.28 9.95 9.70
CA PHE A 5 34.14 10.11 8.81
C PHE A 5 32.95 9.28 9.30
N LYS A 6 31.92 9.97 9.78
CA LYS A 6 30.63 9.39 10.17
C LYS A 6 29.80 9.17 8.91
N LYS A 7 29.79 7.96 8.36
CA LYS A 7 28.88 7.56 7.27
C LYS A 7 27.44 7.65 7.77
N GLN A 8 26.70 8.64 7.29
CA GLN A 8 25.25 8.72 7.49
C GLN A 8 24.57 7.69 6.58
N LYS A 9 23.99 6.64 7.17
CA LYS A 9 23.06 5.74 6.46
C LYS A 9 21.82 6.55 6.12
N LYS A 10 21.60 6.80 4.83
CA LYS A 10 20.37 7.41 4.30
C LYS A 10 19.21 6.48 4.69
N ALA A 11 18.27 6.97 5.50
CA ALA A 11 17.10 6.19 5.90
C ALA A 11 16.31 5.84 4.62
N GLU A 12 16.22 4.55 4.31
CA GLU A 12 15.34 4.06 3.25
C GLU A 12 13.91 4.45 3.62
N LYS A 13 13.24 5.19 2.74
CA LYS A 13 11.88 5.66 2.95
C LYS A 13 10.98 4.42 2.94
N LEU A 14 10.41 4.06 4.09
CA LEU A 14 9.42 2.99 4.19
C LEU A 14 8.20 3.41 3.36
N GLU A 15 7.90 2.65 2.32
CA GLU A 15 6.70 2.84 1.51
C GLU A 15 5.53 2.12 2.18
N THR A 16 4.49 2.88 2.52
CA THR A 16 3.25 2.34 3.08
C THR A 16 2.24 2.20 1.97
N TYR A 17 1.59 1.02 1.90
CA TYR A 17 0.54 0.74 0.93
C TYR A 17 -0.80 0.54 1.64
N PRO A 18 -1.89 1.14 1.14
CA PRO A 18 -3.23 0.86 1.63
C PRO A 18 -3.61 -0.60 1.34
N VAL A 19 -4.28 -1.23 2.32
CA VAL A 19 -4.71 -2.63 2.23
C VAL A 19 -6.23 -2.70 2.14
N LEU A 20 -6.75 -3.33 1.09
CA LEU A 20 -8.18 -3.62 0.93
C LEU A 20 -8.44 -5.08 1.34
N PRO A 21 -9.18 -5.33 2.44
CA PRO A 21 -9.50 -6.69 2.85
C PRO A 21 -10.56 -7.29 1.92
N VAL A 22 -10.25 -8.42 1.30
CA VAL A 22 -11.20 -9.17 0.45
C VAL A 22 -11.28 -10.61 0.96
N LYS A 23 -12.47 -11.06 1.32
CA LYS A 23 -12.65 -12.41 1.88
C LYS A 23 -12.59 -13.46 0.78
N ASP A 24 -11.91 -14.57 1.03
CA ASP A 24 -11.92 -15.79 0.22
C ASP A 24 -11.54 -15.60 -1.26
N ASN A 25 -10.71 -14.60 -1.57
CA ASN A 25 -10.27 -14.30 -2.94
C ASN A 25 -8.75 -14.11 -3.01
N VAL A 26 -8.16 -14.56 -4.12
CA VAL A 26 -6.75 -14.29 -4.48
C VAL A 26 -6.74 -13.64 -5.86
N LEU A 27 -5.98 -12.55 -6.00
CA LEU A 27 -5.84 -11.83 -7.27
C LEU A 27 -4.52 -12.16 -7.95
N PHE A 28 -4.59 -12.45 -9.24
CA PHE A 28 -3.42 -12.64 -10.10
C PHE A 28 -3.20 -11.43 -11.02
N PRO A 29 -1.96 -11.18 -11.46
CA PRO A 29 -1.67 -10.12 -12.42
C PRO A 29 -2.51 -10.25 -13.70
N GLY A 30 -3.09 -9.13 -14.16
CA GLY A 30 -3.94 -9.08 -15.36
C GLY A 30 -5.42 -9.43 -15.13
N MET A 31 -5.80 -9.81 -13.91
CA MET A 31 -7.19 -10.10 -13.57
C MET A 31 -7.99 -8.82 -13.30
N ALA A 32 -9.20 -8.73 -13.83
CA ALA A 32 -10.15 -7.65 -13.54
C ALA A 32 -11.31 -8.21 -12.70
N LEU A 33 -11.60 -7.59 -11.56
CA LEU A 33 -12.64 -8.02 -10.62
C LEU A 33 -13.56 -6.84 -10.27
N THR A 34 -14.87 -7.05 -10.34
CA THR A 34 -15.86 -6.09 -9.85
C THR A 34 -16.25 -6.47 -8.42
N LEU A 35 -16.02 -5.56 -7.47
CA LEU A 35 -16.33 -5.76 -6.06
C LEU A 35 -17.41 -4.76 -5.60
N ASN A 36 -18.37 -5.26 -4.83
CA ASN A 36 -19.30 -4.39 -4.10
C ASN A 36 -18.69 -4.00 -2.75
N ILE A 37 -18.47 -2.71 -2.52
CA ILE A 37 -17.88 -2.20 -1.28
C ILE A 37 -18.97 -1.85 -0.28
N GLY A 38 -19.13 -2.69 0.74
CA GLY A 38 -20.17 -2.53 1.77
C GLY A 38 -19.67 -2.00 3.12
N GLU A 39 -18.49 -2.42 3.57
CA GLU A 39 -17.97 -2.04 4.89
C GLU A 39 -17.52 -0.59 4.94
N GLU A 40 -17.88 0.12 6.01
CA GLU A 40 -17.54 1.54 6.20
C GLU A 40 -16.03 1.80 6.16
N ARG A 41 -15.22 0.90 6.71
CA ARG A 41 -13.74 1.01 6.65
C ARG A 41 -13.22 0.93 5.21
N SER A 42 -13.81 0.07 4.39
CA SER A 42 -13.43 -0.08 2.99
C SER A 42 -13.89 1.12 2.18
N LYS A 43 -15.10 1.64 2.44
CA LYS A 43 -15.59 2.88 1.80
C LYS A 43 -14.67 4.06 2.08
N LYS A 44 -14.25 4.25 3.34
CA LYS A 44 -13.29 5.31 3.72
C LYS A 44 -11.95 5.14 3.00
N LEU A 45 -11.44 3.91 2.94
CA LEU A 45 -10.21 3.61 2.23
C LEU A 45 -10.32 3.96 0.74
N ILE A 46 -11.44 3.64 0.08
CA ILE A 46 -11.68 4.04 -1.31
C ILE A 46 -11.77 5.56 -1.48
N ALA A 47 -12.41 6.27 -0.54
CA ALA A 47 -12.53 7.72 -0.60
C ALA A 47 -11.19 8.46 -0.44
N ASP A 48 -10.25 7.89 0.32
CA ASP A 48 -8.94 8.48 0.58
C ASP A 48 -7.90 8.20 -0.52
N LEU A 49 -8.21 7.31 -1.47
CA LEU A 49 -7.32 6.91 -2.55
C LEU A 49 -7.27 7.94 -3.69
N LYS A 50 -6.07 8.17 -4.23
CA LYS A 50 -5.83 9.00 -5.40
C LYS A 50 -5.69 8.17 -6.67
N PRO A 51 -5.98 8.75 -7.85
CA PRO A 51 -5.69 8.08 -9.12
C PRO A 51 -4.21 7.68 -9.19
N GLY A 52 -3.95 6.39 -9.40
CA GLY A 52 -2.59 5.83 -9.47
C GLY A 52 -2.04 5.27 -8.15
N ASP A 53 -2.77 5.38 -7.04
CA ASP A 53 -2.37 4.72 -5.80
C ASP A 53 -2.38 3.20 -5.96
N LYS A 54 -1.32 2.56 -5.47
CA LYS A 54 -1.18 1.10 -5.46
C LYS A 54 -1.83 0.55 -4.20
N ILE A 55 -2.67 -0.47 -4.35
CA ILE A 55 -3.40 -1.10 -3.25
C ILE A 55 -2.93 -2.55 -3.13
N ILE A 56 -2.73 -3.02 -1.90
CA ILE A 56 -2.51 -4.43 -1.62
C ILE A 56 -3.86 -5.05 -1.26
N ILE A 57 -4.20 -6.16 -1.90
CA ILE A 57 -5.42 -6.91 -1.63
C ILE A 57 -5.04 -8.18 -0.89
N THR A 58 -5.65 -8.41 0.27
CA THR A 58 -5.35 -9.51 1.19
C THR A 58 -6.59 -10.31 1.53
#